data_AF-A0A1J5H196-F1
#
_entry.id   AF-A0A1J5H196-F1
#
_cell.length_a   1.000
_cell.length_b   1.000
_cell.length_c   1.000
_cell.angle_alpha   90.00
_cell.angle_beta   90.00
_cell.angle_gamma   90.00
#
_symmetry.space_group_name_H-M   'P 1'
#
loop_
_entity.id
_entity.type
_entity.pdbx_description
1 polymer ?
#
loop_
_entity_poly.entity_id
_entity_poly.type
_entity_poly.pdbx_seq_one_letter_code
_entity_poly.pdbx_strand_id
1 'polypeptide(L)'
;MKKQLHKLISIFLKKLRNASALDFVGVFLVVFLMGSAYFFLSRKVEYLDLTVRLLSYEGPEYSFGQNKPRSWYVEQVTTGKKQVDGLGRSLIEIVDVYQYPGPSIYHDVYVTVRLRALKNNVTGQYVFNGSPLLIHDIRSFKVGDLLLAGEIVDLGTKEKIFKKFLVTLELDAQGVSPDFQNNSNALIEGIENHVLRALKEGMNIADAKGSELVKIVSIKTQPGKRSFVEAGNYYSVVDPERTKTTLTLEILGEEINGNYYYRKESPLLVDSKLYLIFDNISVIGKISFVEPVVEN
;
A
#
# COMPACT_ATOMS: atom_id res chain seq x y z
N MET A 1 29.56 46.75 19.41
CA MET A 1 29.67 45.78 18.28
C MET A 1 29.69 46.40 16.89
N LYS A 2 28.74 47.27 16.48
CA LYS A 2 28.68 47.84 15.11
C LYS A 2 29.96 48.57 14.63
N LYS A 3 30.63 49.36 15.48
CA LYS A 3 31.88 50.08 15.13
C LYS A 3 33.08 49.16 14.87
N GLN A 4 33.18 48.03 15.57
CA GLN A 4 34.28 47.07 15.34
C GLN A 4 34.07 46.26 14.06
N LEU A 5 32.82 45.90 13.75
CA LEU A 5 32.47 45.24 12.49
C LEU A 5 32.81 46.12 11.27
N HIS A 6 32.50 47.42 11.35
CA HIS A 6 32.79 48.37 10.27
C HIS A 6 34.29 48.56 10.01
N LYS A 7 35.10 48.51 11.08
CA LYS A 7 36.57 48.62 10.99
C LYS A 7 37.21 47.36 10.41
N LEU A 8 36.68 46.18 10.74
CA LEU A 8 37.11 44.91 10.14
C LEU A 8 36.76 44.85 8.65
N ILE A 9 35.54 45.27 8.27
CA ILE A 9 35.09 45.30 6.88
C ILE A 9 35.94 46.26 6.02
N SER A 10 36.30 47.45 6.53
CA SER A 10 37.08 48.42 5.77
C SER A 10 38.55 48.00 5.58
N ILE A 11 39.15 47.32 6.56
CA ILE A 11 40.49 46.72 6.44
C ILE A 11 40.46 45.58 5.41
N PHE A 12 39.42 44.76 5.43
CA PHE A 12 39.24 43.66 4.49
C PHE A 12 39.09 44.16 3.05
N LEU A 13 38.26 45.19 2.82
CA LEU A 13 38.06 45.80 1.50
C LEU A 13 39.32 46.47 0.94
N LYS A 14 40.15 47.12 1.80
CA LYS A 14 41.43 47.71 1.37
C LYS A 14 42.44 46.65 0.93
N LYS A 15 42.48 45.50 1.62
CA LYS A 15 43.36 44.38 1.26
C LYS A 15 42.90 43.68 -0.02
N LEU A 16 41.59 43.61 -0.26
CA LEU A 16 41.01 43.03 -1.49
C LEU A 16 41.43 43.78 -2.76
N ARG A 17 41.70 45.09 -2.67
CA ARG A 17 42.04 45.93 -3.83
C ARG A 17 43.46 45.70 -4.38
N ASN A 18 44.35 45.12 -3.59
CA ASN A 18 45.75 44.82 -3.96
C ASN A 18 46.02 43.31 -4.07
N ALA A 19 44.96 42.50 -4.08
CA ALA A 19 45.07 41.05 -4.15
C ALA A 19 45.46 40.61 -5.56
N SER A 20 46.42 39.68 -5.65
CA SER A 20 46.82 39.06 -6.92
C SER A 20 45.68 38.15 -7.43
N ALA A 21 45.62 37.87 -8.74
CA ALA A 21 44.66 36.92 -9.31
C ALA A 21 44.71 35.55 -8.60
N LEU A 22 45.90 35.15 -8.10
CA LEU A 22 46.10 33.93 -7.30
C LEU A 22 45.35 33.97 -5.95
N ASP A 23 45.26 35.13 -5.30
CA ASP A 23 44.56 35.27 -4.02
C ASP A 23 43.04 35.07 -4.21
N PHE A 24 42.49 35.55 -5.33
CA PHE A 24 41.08 35.33 -5.68
C PHE A 24 40.78 33.86 -5.94
N VAL A 25 41.65 33.15 -6.66
CA VAL A 25 41.50 31.70 -6.89
C VAL A 25 41.58 30.93 -5.56
N GLY A 26 42.51 31.29 -4.69
CA GLY A 26 42.64 30.67 -3.36
C GLY A 26 41.39 30.86 -2.49
N VAL A 27 40.88 32.10 -2.40
CA VAL A 27 39.65 32.40 -1.65
C VAL A 27 38.45 31.67 -2.25
N PHE A 28 38.31 31.64 -3.58
CA PHE A 28 37.24 30.92 -4.25
C PHE A 28 37.29 29.42 -3.94
N LEU A 29 38.47 28.80 -3.99
CA LEU A 29 38.64 27.38 -3.72
C LEU A 29 38.30 27.03 -2.26
N VAL A 30 38.69 27.88 -1.30
CA VAL A 30 38.33 27.71 0.12
C VAL A 30 36.83 27.83 0.33
N VAL A 31 36.19 28.85 -0.25
CA VAL A 31 34.73 29.03 -0.16
C VAL A 31 33.99 27.88 -0.84
N PHE A 32 34.49 27.39 -1.98
CA PHE A 32 33.93 26.24 -2.68
C PHE A 32 34.03 24.95 -1.86
N LEU A 33 35.20 24.68 -1.25
CA LEU A 33 35.38 23.53 -0.36
C LEU A 33 34.51 23.62 0.89
N MET A 34 34.43 24.79 1.53
CA MET A 34 33.55 25.01 2.68
C MET A 34 32.07 24.85 2.30
N GLY A 35 31.66 25.39 1.16
CA GLY A 35 30.30 25.26 0.64
C GLY A 35 29.94 23.80 0.34
N SER A 36 30.86 23.07 -0.30
CA SER A 36 30.69 21.64 -0.58
C SER A 36 30.64 20.81 0.70
N ALA A 37 31.55 21.03 1.64
CA ALA A 37 31.56 20.35 2.93
C ALA A 37 30.25 20.62 3.71
N TYR A 38 29.79 21.87 3.75
CA TYR A 38 28.52 22.23 4.37
C TYR A 38 27.35 21.50 3.69
N PHE A 39 27.33 21.43 2.36
CA PHE A 39 26.31 20.71 1.60
C PHE A 39 26.28 19.21 1.95
N PHE A 40 27.44 18.55 1.99
CA PHE A 40 27.56 17.13 2.35
C PHE A 40 27.24 16.85 3.82
N LEU A 41 27.59 17.76 4.74
CA LEU A 41 27.39 17.60 6.18
C LEU A 41 25.99 18.04 6.65
N SER A 42 25.24 18.80 5.85
CA SER A 42 23.90 19.27 6.22
C SER A 42 22.83 18.16 6.30
N ARG A 43 23.18 16.90 6.02
CA ARG A 43 22.26 15.76 6.09
C ARG A 43 21.78 15.55 7.53
N LYS A 44 20.47 15.56 7.72
CA LYS A 44 19.86 15.29 9.02
C LYS A 44 19.50 13.82 9.13
N VAL A 45 19.73 13.27 10.32
CA VAL A 45 19.28 11.91 10.64
C VAL A 45 17.87 12.01 11.20
N GLU A 46 16.92 11.33 10.57
CA GLU A 46 15.50 11.29 10.97
C GLU A 46 15.04 9.83 11.04
N TYR A 47 14.03 9.57 11.88
CA TYR A 47 13.31 8.31 11.85
C TYR A 47 12.16 8.43 10.86
N LEU A 48 12.06 7.46 9.96
CA LEU A 48 11.06 7.37 8.91
C LEU A 48 10.27 6.07 9.08
N ASP A 49 8.95 6.15 9.11
CA ASP A 49 8.09 4.97 9.16
C ASP A 49 7.77 4.54 7.72
N LEU A 50 8.45 3.49 7.26
CA LEU A 50 8.39 2.94 5.92
C LEU A 50 7.41 1.77 5.88
N THR A 51 6.50 1.69 4.91
CA THR A 51 5.69 0.48 4.71
C THR A 51 6.24 -0.35 3.56
N VAL A 52 6.50 -1.62 3.82
CA VAL A 52 7.06 -2.59 2.87
C VAL A 52 6.05 -3.72 2.64
N ARG A 53 5.68 -3.98 1.39
CA ARG A 53 4.95 -5.19 0.99
C ARG A 53 5.96 -6.33 0.88
N LEU A 54 5.82 -7.36 1.70
CA LEU A 54 6.74 -8.50 1.69
C LEU A 54 6.59 -9.30 0.40
N LEU A 55 7.72 -9.78 -0.09
CA LEU A 55 7.82 -10.64 -1.25
C LEU A 55 8.47 -11.97 -0.87
N SER A 56 8.12 -13.05 -1.58
CA SER A 56 8.89 -14.31 -1.48
C SER A 56 10.31 -14.09 -2.03
N TYR A 57 11.32 -14.41 -1.22
CA TYR A 57 12.73 -14.34 -1.63
C TYR A 57 13.17 -15.60 -2.43
N GLU A 58 12.30 -16.60 -2.55
CA GLU A 58 12.58 -17.86 -3.24
C GLU A 58 12.14 -17.80 -4.71
N GLY A 59 13.07 -17.46 -5.62
CA GLY A 59 12.92 -17.74 -7.05
C GLY A 59 13.20 -16.54 -8.00
N PRO A 60 13.48 -16.81 -9.29
CA PRO A 60 13.74 -15.79 -10.31
C PRO A 60 12.48 -15.03 -10.77
N GLU A 61 11.30 -15.40 -10.26
CA GLU A 61 10.03 -14.84 -10.71
C GLU A 61 9.67 -13.59 -9.91
N TYR A 62 10.36 -12.46 -10.11
CA TYR A 62 9.87 -11.12 -9.65
C TYR A 62 8.62 -10.66 -10.43
N SER A 63 7.73 -11.59 -10.72
CA SER A 63 6.51 -11.41 -11.49
C SER A 63 5.42 -10.87 -10.55
N PHE A 64 4.88 -9.71 -10.90
CA PHE A 64 3.78 -9.06 -10.20
C PHE A 64 2.65 -10.06 -9.89
N GLY A 65 2.34 -10.24 -8.59
CA GLY A 65 1.16 -10.97 -8.13
C GLY A 65 1.37 -12.41 -7.63
N GLN A 66 2.50 -13.06 -7.91
CA GLN A 66 2.76 -14.45 -7.45
C GLN A 66 3.83 -14.56 -6.34
N ASN A 67 4.57 -13.48 -6.06
CA ASN A 67 5.61 -13.46 -5.03
C ASN A 67 5.10 -13.15 -3.63
N LYS A 68 4.14 -13.91 -3.14
CA LYS A 68 3.65 -13.74 -1.77
C LYS A 68 4.46 -14.60 -0.79
N PRO A 69 4.80 -14.09 0.41
CA PRO A 69 5.55 -14.86 1.39
C PRO A 69 4.78 -16.10 1.86
N ARG A 70 5.51 -17.17 2.19
CA ARG A 70 4.95 -18.37 2.84
C ARG A 70 4.57 -18.07 4.29
N SER A 71 3.53 -18.73 4.81
CA SER A 71 3.02 -18.49 6.17
C SER A 71 4.08 -18.61 7.26
N TRP A 72 4.96 -19.62 7.19
CA TRP A 72 6.03 -19.82 8.19
C TRP A 72 7.00 -18.63 8.29
N TYR A 73 7.23 -17.91 7.19
CA TYR A 73 8.09 -16.73 7.18
C TYR A 73 7.37 -15.53 7.80
N VAL A 74 6.09 -15.36 7.47
CA VAL A 74 5.23 -14.31 8.03
C VAL A 74 5.12 -14.42 9.54
N GLU A 75 5.04 -15.64 10.09
CA GLU A 75 5.01 -15.90 11.53
C GLU A 75 6.27 -15.39 12.27
N GLN A 76 7.41 -15.28 11.58
CA GLN A 76 8.65 -14.75 12.16
C GLN A 76 8.72 -13.21 12.11
N VAL A 77 7.83 -12.56 11.35
CA VAL A 77 7.75 -11.11 11.21
C VAL A 77 6.91 -10.55 12.36
N THR A 78 7.55 -10.27 13.49
CA THR A 78 6.88 -9.80 14.70
C THR A 78 7.23 -8.36 15.04
N THR A 79 6.23 -7.58 15.47
CA THR A 79 6.40 -6.23 16.01
C THR A 79 7.42 -6.18 17.16
N GLY A 80 8.22 -5.12 17.22
CA GLY A 80 9.25 -4.89 18.24
C GLY A 80 10.61 -5.53 17.94
N LYS A 81 10.74 -6.38 16.92
CA LYS A 81 12.05 -6.81 16.43
C LYS A 81 12.82 -5.60 15.93
N LYS A 82 14.09 -5.47 16.35
CA LYS A 82 14.95 -4.34 16.03
C LYS A 82 16.37 -4.76 15.69
N GLN A 83 17.02 -4.00 14.81
CA GLN A 83 18.46 -4.04 14.62
C GLN A 83 19.07 -2.78 15.25
N VAL A 84 20.14 -2.95 16.00
CA VAL A 84 20.90 -1.85 16.60
C VAL A 84 22.23 -1.64 15.89
N ASP A 85 22.73 -0.40 15.91
CA ASP A 85 24.11 -0.09 15.51
C ASP A 85 25.11 -0.50 16.61
N GLY A 86 26.41 -0.37 16.32
CA GLY A 86 27.47 -0.65 17.29
C GLY A 86 27.46 0.27 18.52
N LEU A 87 26.63 1.33 18.53
CA LEU A 87 26.43 2.24 19.65
C LEU A 87 25.10 1.96 20.39
N GLY A 88 24.41 0.87 20.06
CA GLY A 88 23.15 0.46 20.69
C GLY A 88 21.92 1.25 20.22
N ARG A 89 22.02 2.10 19.21
CA ARG A 89 20.89 2.89 18.69
C ARG A 89 20.09 2.04 17.69
N SER A 90 18.76 2.13 17.74
CA SER A 90 17.90 1.43 16.77
C SER A 90 18.16 1.98 15.36
N LEU A 91 18.57 1.10 14.45
CA LEU A 91 18.70 1.40 13.03
C LEU A 91 17.39 1.14 12.31
N ILE A 92 16.73 0.03 12.67
CA ILE A 92 15.49 -0.41 12.07
C ILE A 92 14.68 -1.20 13.09
N GLU A 93 13.38 -0.96 13.14
CA GLU A 93 12.45 -1.59 14.07
C GLU A 93 11.12 -1.87 13.37
N ILE A 94 10.59 -3.08 13.53
CA ILE A 94 9.25 -3.41 13.05
C ILE A 94 8.24 -2.78 14.01
N VAL A 95 7.51 -1.78 13.55
CA VAL A 95 6.49 -1.07 14.34
C VAL A 95 5.13 -1.72 14.17
N ASP A 96 4.85 -2.22 12.97
CA ASP A 96 3.55 -2.80 12.65
C ASP A 96 3.66 -3.88 11.59
N VAL A 97 2.75 -4.84 11.67
CA VAL A 97 2.63 -5.94 10.70
C VAL A 97 1.14 -6.12 10.45
N TYR A 98 0.72 -5.97 9.21
CA TYR A 98 -0.66 -6.23 8.82
C TYR A 98 -0.69 -7.16 7.63
N GLN A 99 -1.61 -8.11 7.68
CA GLN A 99 -1.78 -9.14 6.66
C GLN A 99 -3.19 -9.13 6.13
N TYR A 100 -3.28 -9.41 4.84
CA TYR A 100 -4.52 -9.53 4.11
C TYR A 100 -4.65 -10.99 3.65
N PRO A 101 -5.58 -11.76 4.22
CA PRO A 101 -5.84 -13.11 3.74
C PRO A 101 -6.19 -13.06 2.25
N GLY A 102 -5.55 -13.95 1.49
CA GLY A 102 -5.84 -14.24 0.10
C GLY A 102 -6.59 -15.57 -0.03
N PRO A 103 -7.07 -15.93 -1.23
CA PRO A 103 -7.80 -17.17 -1.48
C PRO A 103 -6.91 -18.44 -1.48
N SER A 104 -5.64 -18.34 -1.07
CA SER A 104 -4.64 -19.42 -1.07
C SER A 104 -3.77 -19.33 0.20
N ILE A 105 -2.77 -20.21 0.34
CA ILE A 105 -1.73 -20.18 1.41
C ILE A 105 -0.87 -18.90 1.40
N TYR A 106 -1.11 -18.03 0.43
CA TYR A 106 -0.37 -16.83 0.16
C TYR A 106 -1.12 -15.61 0.67
N HIS A 107 -0.46 -14.83 1.52
CA HIS A 107 -1.01 -13.63 2.14
C HIS A 107 -0.32 -12.38 1.60
N ASP A 108 -1.07 -11.30 1.40
CA ASP A 108 -0.46 -9.99 1.17
C ASP A 108 -0.07 -9.42 2.54
N VAL A 109 1.23 -9.37 2.80
CA VAL A 109 1.76 -8.92 4.09
C VAL A 109 2.49 -7.62 3.91
N TYR A 110 2.16 -6.68 4.77
CA TYR A 110 2.77 -5.37 4.81
C TYR A 110 3.36 -5.13 6.19
N VAL A 111 4.56 -4.58 6.21
CA VAL A 111 5.31 -4.32 7.42
C VAL A 111 5.65 -2.85 7.46
N THR A 112 5.24 -2.17 8.53
CA THR A 112 5.71 -0.82 8.81
C THR A 112 6.97 -0.90 9.65
N VAL A 113 8.05 -0.36 9.12
CA VAL A 113 9.37 -0.39 9.72
C VAL A 113 9.83 1.03 9.99
N ARG A 114 10.17 1.32 11.25
CA ARG A 114 10.80 2.56 11.66
C ARG A 114 12.28 2.49 11.37
N LEU A 115 12.71 3.31 10.44
CA LEU A 115 14.05 3.28 9.87
C LEU A 115 14.79 4.58 10.19
N ARG A 116 16.03 4.47 10.66
CA ARG A 116 16.92 5.61 10.83
C ARG A 116 17.57 5.95 9.49
N ALA A 117 17.06 6.98 8.83
CA ALA A 117 17.50 7.39 7.49
C ALA A 117 18.11 8.80 7.49
N LEU A 118 18.93 9.09 6.48
CA LEU A 118 19.47 10.43 6.23
C LEU A 118 18.54 11.17 5.27
N LYS A 119 18.05 12.33 5.67
CA LYS A 119 17.28 13.23 4.81
C LYS A 119 18.20 14.24 4.15
N ASN A 120 18.13 14.31 2.82
CA ASN A 120 18.71 15.40 2.06
C ASN A 120 17.77 16.61 2.15
N ASN A 121 18.21 17.70 2.79
CA ASN A 121 17.37 18.90 2.96
C ASN A 121 17.04 19.63 1.64
N VAL A 122 17.83 19.38 0.59
CA VAL A 122 17.68 20.06 -0.71
C VAL A 122 16.65 19.33 -1.56
N THR A 123 16.73 18.00 -1.64
CA THR A 123 15.81 17.19 -2.45
C THR A 123 14.63 16.62 -1.66
N GLY A 124 14.67 16.70 -0.32
CA GLY A 124 13.70 16.04 0.57
C GLY A 124 13.84 14.52 0.62
N GLN A 125 14.79 13.94 -0.12
CA GLN A 125 14.91 12.50 -0.30
C GLN A 125 15.56 11.82 0.91
N TYR A 126 14.99 10.69 1.31
CA TYR A 126 15.54 9.83 2.35
C TYR A 126 16.55 8.84 1.75
N VAL A 127 17.65 8.61 2.46
CA VAL A 127 18.74 7.70 2.06
C VAL A 127 19.02 6.75 3.21
N PHE A 128 19.12 5.46 2.89
CA PHE A 128 19.48 4.41 3.84
C PHE A 128 20.59 3.53 3.25
N ASN A 129 21.64 3.27 4.04
CA ASN A 129 22.84 2.54 3.60
C ASN A 129 23.43 3.02 2.26
N GLY A 130 23.41 4.35 2.04
CA GLY A 130 23.99 4.97 0.85
C GLY A 130 23.07 5.01 -0.38
N SER A 131 21.91 4.34 -0.35
CA SER A 131 20.96 4.34 -1.46
C SER A 131 19.66 5.07 -1.11
N PRO A 132 19.10 5.86 -2.05
CA PRO A 132 17.83 6.56 -1.83
C PRO A 132 16.70 5.57 -1.58
N LEU A 133 15.75 5.94 -0.72
CA LEU A 133 14.50 5.21 -0.51
C LEU A 133 13.47 5.75 -1.49
N LEU A 134 12.97 4.89 -2.37
CA LEU A 134 11.98 5.22 -3.39
C LEU A 134 10.77 4.31 -3.22
N ILE A 135 9.58 4.84 -3.50
CA ILE A 135 8.37 4.03 -3.65
C ILE A 135 8.60 3.11 -4.87
N HIS A 136 8.14 1.87 -4.77
CA HIS A 136 8.33 0.79 -5.72
C HIS A 136 9.75 0.19 -5.77
N ASP A 137 10.67 0.63 -4.90
CA ASP A 137 12.00 0.00 -4.79
C ASP A 137 11.89 -1.34 -4.05
N ILE A 138 12.46 -2.40 -4.63
CA ILE A 138 12.54 -3.73 -4.01
C ILE A 138 13.84 -3.80 -3.22
N ARG A 139 13.73 -3.90 -1.90
CA ARG A 139 14.87 -3.88 -1.00
C ARG A 139 14.74 -4.94 0.08
N SER A 140 15.90 -5.40 0.55
CA SER A 140 15.99 -6.24 1.73
C SER A 140 16.51 -5.43 2.92
N PHE A 141 15.88 -5.63 4.07
CA PHE A 141 16.25 -5.03 5.34
C PHE A 141 16.55 -6.14 6.34
N LYS A 142 17.74 -6.10 6.94
CA LYS A 142 18.06 -6.98 8.05
C LYS A 142 17.38 -6.42 9.31
N VAL A 143 16.68 -7.25 10.08
CA VAL A 143 16.11 -6.87 11.38
C VAL A 143 16.40 -7.97 12.38
N GLY A 144 17.47 -7.80 13.15
CA GLY A 144 17.97 -8.86 14.03
C GLY A 144 18.44 -10.08 13.23
N ASP A 145 17.75 -11.20 13.40
CA ASP A 145 17.93 -12.49 12.73
C ASP A 145 17.09 -12.64 11.44
N LEU A 146 16.19 -11.70 11.17
CA LEU A 146 15.27 -11.74 10.05
C LEU A 146 15.79 -10.91 8.86
N LEU A 147 15.59 -11.40 7.64
CA LEU A 147 15.76 -10.62 6.41
C LEU A 147 14.38 -10.31 5.84
N LEU A 148 13.95 -9.05 5.95
CA LEU A 148 12.71 -8.53 5.36
C LEU A 148 12.97 -8.15 3.90
N ALA A 149 12.49 -8.95 2.96
CA ALA A 149 12.56 -8.62 1.53
C ALA A 149 11.20 -8.17 1.03
N GLY A 150 11.16 -7.01 0.35
CA GLY A 150 9.89 -6.52 -0.16
C GLY A 150 9.99 -5.23 -0.96
N GLU A 151 8.84 -4.81 -1.46
CA GLU A 151 8.64 -3.58 -2.21
C GLU A 151 8.24 -2.45 -1.25
N ILE A 152 8.88 -1.28 -1.36
CA ILE A 152 8.47 -0.09 -0.61
C ILE A 152 7.19 0.47 -1.21
N VAL A 153 6.10 0.47 -0.46
CA VAL A 153 4.79 0.98 -0.92
C VAL A 153 4.46 2.38 -0.38
N ASP A 154 5.06 2.77 0.75
CA ASP A 154 4.80 4.05 1.40
C ASP A 154 6.01 4.49 2.22
N LEU A 155 6.30 5.79 2.20
CA LEU A 155 7.35 6.42 3.01
C LEU A 155 6.81 7.05 4.31
N GLY A 156 5.50 6.94 4.58
CA GLY A 156 4.88 7.42 5.82
C GLY A 156 4.97 8.94 6.02
N THR A 157 5.16 9.69 4.92
CA THR A 157 5.34 11.15 4.95
C THR A 157 4.02 11.92 4.89
N LYS A 158 2.91 11.24 4.58
CA LYS A 158 1.57 11.83 4.50
C LYS A 158 0.66 11.22 5.56
N GLU A 159 -0.19 12.06 6.14
CA GLU A 159 -1.27 11.60 7.00
C GLU A 159 -2.27 10.77 6.18
N LYS A 160 -2.69 9.64 6.76
CA LYS A 160 -3.64 8.72 6.11
C LYS A 160 -5.04 9.11 6.51
N ILE A 161 -5.87 9.39 5.52
CA ILE A 161 -7.27 9.76 5.72
C ILE A 161 -8.10 8.50 5.45
N PHE A 162 -8.82 8.05 6.47
CA PHE A 162 -9.74 6.91 6.37
C PHE A 162 -11.17 7.41 6.44
N LYS A 163 -12.06 6.81 5.65
CA LYS A 163 -13.48 7.13 5.65
C LYS A 163 -14.32 5.88 5.41
N LYS A 164 -15.47 5.81 6.07
CA LYS A 164 -16.43 4.72 5.88
C LYS A 164 -17.37 4.99 4.70
N PHE A 165 -17.69 3.93 3.98
CA PHE A 165 -18.58 3.96 2.82
C PHE A 165 -19.64 2.87 2.94
N LEU A 166 -20.87 3.18 2.57
CA LEU A 166 -21.88 2.18 2.28
C LEU A 166 -21.78 1.82 0.80
N VAL A 167 -21.51 0.54 0.53
CA VAL A 167 -21.27 0.02 -0.82
C VAL A 167 -22.30 -1.05 -1.12
N THR A 168 -22.96 -0.94 -2.28
CA THR A 168 -23.79 -2.03 -2.80
C THR A 168 -22.98 -2.84 -3.78
N LEU A 169 -22.88 -4.14 -3.50
CA LEU A 169 -22.09 -5.10 -4.26
C LEU A 169 -23.00 -6.17 -4.87
N GLU A 170 -23.02 -6.26 -6.19
CA GLU A 170 -23.70 -7.35 -6.89
C GLU A 170 -22.73 -8.51 -7.05
N LEU A 171 -23.06 -9.67 -6.47
CA LEU A 171 -22.18 -10.83 -6.53
C LEU A 171 -22.24 -11.47 -7.91
N ASP A 172 -21.07 -11.67 -8.51
CA ASP A 172 -20.93 -12.32 -9.80
C ASP A 172 -20.84 -13.83 -9.63
N ALA A 173 -21.34 -14.57 -10.62
CA ALA A 173 -21.06 -15.99 -10.76
C ALA A 173 -19.54 -16.18 -10.89
N GLN A 174 -18.88 -16.69 -9.86
CA GLN A 174 -17.45 -16.96 -9.93
C GLN A 174 -17.14 -17.92 -11.08
N GLY A 175 -16.15 -17.58 -11.90
CA GLY A 175 -15.50 -18.53 -12.80
C GLY A 175 -16.09 -18.72 -14.20
N VAL A 176 -17.14 -17.99 -14.59
CA VAL A 176 -17.65 -18.06 -15.97
C VAL A 176 -17.33 -16.77 -16.70
N SER A 177 -16.10 -16.67 -17.23
CA SER A 177 -15.92 -15.78 -18.38
C SER A 177 -16.76 -16.35 -19.51
N PRO A 178 -17.71 -15.60 -20.09
CA PRO A 178 -18.40 -16.06 -21.28
C PRO A 178 -17.35 -16.31 -22.37
N ASP A 179 -17.08 -17.58 -22.68
CA ASP A 179 -16.30 -17.94 -23.85
C ASP A 179 -17.19 -17.75 -25.07
N PHE A 180 -17.12 -16.58 -25.68
CA PHE A 180 -17.91 -16.22 -26.85
C PHE A 180 -17.55 -17.02 -28.12
N GLN A 181 -16.55 -17.91 -28.08
CA GLN A 181 -16.23 -18.80 -29.20
C GLN A 181 -17.05 -20.11 -29.18
N ASN A 182 -17.65 -20.46 -28.04
CA ASN A 182 -18.58 -21.58 -27.92
C ASN A 182 -20.03 -21.07 -27.91
N ASN A 183 -20.75 -21.28 -29.01
CA ASN A 183 -22.19 -20.99 -29.19
C ASN A 183 -23.13 -21.72 -28.20
N SER A 184 -22.59 -22.45 -27.22
CA SER A 184 -23.31 -23.23 -26.20
C SER A 184 -23.32 -22.56 -24.82
N ASN A 185 -22.71 -21.38 -24.67
CA ASN A 185 -22.54 -20.77 -23.35
C ASN A 185 -23.80 -20.01 -22.92
N ALA A 186 -24.55 -20.63 -22.01
CA ALA A 186 -25.59 -19.95 -21.28
C ALA A 186 -24.98 -18.81 -20.43
N LEU A 187 -25.56 -17.62 -20.51
CA LEU A 187 -25.33 -16.54 -19.56
C LEU A 187 -25.94 -16.95 -18.23
N ILE A 188 -25.13 -16.97 -17.19
CA ILE A 188 -25.54 -17.38 -15.85
C ILE A 188 -25.53 -16.16 -14.94
N GLU A 189 -26.69 -15.86 -14.37
CA GLU A 189 -26.86 -14.79 -13.40
C GLU A 189 -27.00 -15.37 -11.98
N GLY A 190 -26.21 -14.83 -11.06
CA GLY A 190 -26.25 -15.18 -9.64
C GLY A 190 -25.23 -16.23 -9.21
N ILE A 191 -25.05 -16.30 -7.90
CA ILE A 191 -24.13 -17.23 -7.23
C ILE A 191 -24.83 -18.54 -6.90
N GLU A 192 -24.07 -19.59 -6.68
CA GLU A 192 -24.61 -20.88 -6.26
C GLU A 192 -25.24 -20.77 -4.87
N ASN A 193 -26.35 -21.50 -4.65
CA ASN A 193 -27.10 -21.43 -3.40
C ASN A 193 -26.25 -21.79 -2.17
N HIS A 194 -25.24 -22.65 -2.33
CA HIS A 194 -24.34 -23.00 -1.23
C HIS A 194 -23.43 -21.84 -0.80
N VAL A 195 -23.01 -20.99 -1.75
CA VAL A 195 -22.24 -19.75 -1.50
C VAL A 195 -23.13 -18.77 -0.72
N LEU A 196 -24.38 -18.58 -1.15
CA LEU A 196 -25.34 -17.72 -0.46
C LEU A 196 -25.59 -18.17 0.98
N ARG A 197 -25.74 -19.48 1.23
CA ARG A 197 -25.95 -20.02 2.59
C ARG A 197 -24.78 -19.77 3.55
N ALA A 198 -23.57 -19.63 3.01
CA ALA A 198 -22.41 -19.26 3.81
C ALA A 198 -22.39 -17.77 4.17
N LEU A 199 -23.11 -16.91 3.42
CA LEU A 199 -23.25 -15.49 3.66
C LEU A 199 -24.33 -15.18 4.71
N LYS A 200 -24.04 -14.23 5.60
CA LYS A 200 -24.86 -13.85 6.75
C LYS A 200 -24.66 -12.37 7.03
N GLU A 201 -25.75 -11.70 7.39
CA GLU A 201 -25.70 -10.32 7.86
C GLU A 201 -24.85 -10.23 9.14
N GLY A 202 -24.10 -9.13 9.27
CA GLY A 202 -23.16 -8.92 10.37
C GLY A 202 -21.80 -9.59 10.20
N MET A 203 -21.58 -10.44 9.19
CA MET A 203 -20.24 -10.92 8.89
C MET A 203 -19.31 -9.78 8.53
N ASN A 204 -18.07 -9.88 9.00
CA ASN A 204 -17.09 -8.83 8.83
C ASN A 204 -15.73 -9.36 8.38
N ILE A 205 -14.93 -8.45 7.86
CA ILE A 205 -13.52 -8.65 7.57
C ILE A 205 -12.78 -7.70 8.49
N ALA A 206 -11.95 -8.23 9.38
CA ALA A 206 -11.12 -7.45 10.26
C ALA A 206 -9.68 -7.38 9.76
N ASP A 207 -8.97 -6.32 10.13
CA ASP A 207 -7.51 -6.27 10.02
C ASP A 207 -6.84 -7.15 11.11
N ALA A 208 -5.50 -7.27 11.05
CA ALA A 208 -4.73 -8.03 12.04
C ALA A 208 -4.83 -7.48 13.47
N LYS A 209 -5.33 -6.25 13.67
CA LYS A 209 -5.54 -5.60 14.96
C LYS A 209 -6.99 -5.72 15.46
N GLY A 210 -7.86 -6.38 14.69
CA GLY A 210 -9.29 -6.51 14.99
C GLY A 210 -10.14 -5.31 14.59
N SER A 211 -9.60 -4.35 13.85
CA SER A 211 -10.37 -3.23 13.29
C SER A 211 -11.22 -3.72 12.14
N GLU A 212 -12.51 -3.40 12.16
CA GLU A 212 -13.45 -3.79 11.12
C GLU A 212 -13.20 -3.01 9.81
N LEU A 213 -12.83 -3.73 8.74
CA LEU A 213 -12.59 -3.17 7.40
C LEU A 213 -13.84 -3.24 6.52
N VAL A 214 -14.58 -4.34 6.64
CA VAL A 214 -15.83 -4.57 5.90
C VAL A 214 -16.85 -5.19 6.83
N LYS A 215 -18.11 -4.80 6.73
CA LYS A 215 -19.23 -5.47 7.38
C LYS A 215 -20.42 -5.61 6.45
N ILE A 216 -21.01 -6.80 6.40
CA ILE A 216 -22.26 -7.03 5.68
C ILE A 216 -23.40 -6.43 6.51
N VAL A 217 -24.00 -5.36 5.98
CA VAL A 217 -25.16 -4.68 6.59
C VAL A 217 -26.46 -5.39 6.24
N SER A 218 -26.64 -5.76 4.96
CA SER A 218 -27.83 -6.49 4.53
C SER A 218 -27.57 -7.37 3.30
N ILE A 219 -28.38 -8.41 3.15
CA ILE A 219 -28.35 -9.32 1.99
C ILE A 219 -29.70 -9.32 1.30
N LYS A 220 -29.73 -8.93 0.02
CA LYS A 220 -30.92 -9.01 -0.83
C LYS A 220 -30.76 -10.12 -1.87
N THR A 221 -31.78 -10.94 -2.02
CA THR A 221 -31.76 -12.12 -2.90
C THR A 221 -32.90 -12.08 -3.90
N GLN A 222 -32.64 -12.51 -5.13
CA GLN A 222 -33.63 -12.71 -6.19
C GLN A 222 -33.33 -14.03 -6.91
N PRO A 223 -34.35 -14.72 -7.47
CA PRO A 223 -34.10 -15.92 -8.25
C PRO A 223 -33.06 -15.69 -9.35
N GLY A 224 -32.03 -16.54 -9.38
CA GLY A 224 -31.02 -16.51 -10.44
C GLY A 224 -31.62 -16.91 -11.78
N LYS A 225 -30.94 -16.55 -12.87
CA LYS A 225 -31.41 -16.84 -14.22
C LYS A 225 -30.31 -17.47 -15.05
N ARG A 226 -30.74 -18.33 -15.96
CA ARG A 226 -29.90 -18.86 -17.03
C ARG A 226 -30.51 -18.45 -18.36
N SER A 227 -29.70 -17.82 -19.19
CA SER A 227 -30.14 -17.34 -20.50
C SER A 227 -29.29 -17.95 -21.60
N PHE A 228 -29.89 -18.50 -22.64
CA PHE A 228 -29.19 -19.18 -23.73
C PHE A 228 -29.92 -18.99 -25.05
N VAL A 229 -29.20 -19.22 -26.15
CA VAL A 229 -29.77 -19.16 -27.50
C VAL A 229 -29.87 -20.58 -28.05
N GLU A 230 -31.07 -21.01 -28.42
CA GLU A 230 -31.33 -22.32 -29.02
C GLU A 230 -32.25 -22.17 -30.24
N ALA A 231 -31.86 -22.78 -31.36
CA ALA A 231 -32.60 -22.71 -32.64
C ALA A 231 -32.96 -21.27 -33.08
N GLY A 232 -32.09 -20.29 -32.82
CA GLY A 232 -32.30 -18.89 -33.18
C GLY A 232 -33.20 -18.09 -32.22
N ASN A 233 -33.70 -18.72 -31.14
CA ASN A 233 -34.52 -18.05 -30.11
C ASN A 233 -33.71 -17.86 -28.82
N TYR A 234 -33.97 -16.75 -28.13
CA TYR A 234 -33.40 -16.47 -26.81
C TYR A 234 -34.37 -16.96 -25.71
N TYR A 235 -33.87 -17.83 -24.84
CA TYR A 235 -34.58 -18.31 -23.67
C TYR A 235 -33.92 -17.76 -22.41
N SER A 236 -34.74 -17.37 -21.43
CA SER A 236 -34.29 -17.02 -20.09
C SER A 236 -35.18 -17.73 -19.08
N VAL A 237 -34.57 -18.64 -18.32
CA VAL A 237 -35.26 -19.48 -17.35
C VAL A 237 -34.69 -19.26 -15.95
N VAL A 238 -35.53 -19.43 -14.93
CA VAL A 238 -35.08 -19.40 -13.54
C VAL A 238 -34.19 -20.62 -13.28
N ASP A 239 -33.00 -20.39 -12.71
CA ASP A 239 -32.08 -21.46 -12.33
C ASP A 239 -32.30 -21.82 -10.85
N PRO A 240 -32.80 -23.02 -10.52
CA PRO A 240 -33.10 -23.38 -9.13
C PRO A 240 -31.86 -23.49 -8.24
N GLU A 241 -30.66 -23.66 -8.81
CA GLU A 241 -29.40 -23.82 -8.06
C GLU A 241 -28.69 -22.48 -7.81
N ARG A 242 -29.24 -21.37 -8.33
CA ARG A 242 -28.59 -20.05 -8.28
C ARG A 242 -29.50 -18.94 -7.81
N THR A 243 -28.89 -18.01 -7.10
CA THR A 243 -29.57 -16.84 -6.55
C THR A 243 -28.77 -15.58 -6.87
N LYS A 244 -29.42 -14.61 -7.52
CA LYS A 244 -28.86 -13.27 -7.68
C LYS A 244 -28.82 -12.61 -6.32
N THR A 245 -27.62 -12.23 -5.89
CA THR A 245 -27.37 -11.75 -4.53
C THR A 245 -26.73 -10.37 -4.58
N THR A 246 -27.32 -9.43 -3.85
CA THR A 246 -26.82 -8.07 -3.68
C THR A 246 -26.52 -7.86 -2.21
N LEU A 247 -25.27 -7.51 -1.90
CA LEU A 247 -24.82 -7.18 -0.55
C LEU A 247 -24.81 -5.67 -0.37
N THR A 248 -25.25 -5.20 0.78
CA THR A 248 -24.92 -3.85 1.26
C THR A 248 -23.83 -3.98 2.31
N LEU A 249 -22.73 -3.26 2.12
CA LEU A 249 -21.51 -3.38 2.89
C LEU A 249 -21.15 -2.03 3.50
N GLU A 250 -20.71 -2.00 4.76
CA GLU A 250 -19.95 -0.88 5.31
C GLU A 250 -18.46 -1.18 5.09
N ILE A 251 -17.75 -0.31 4.37
CA ILE A 251 -16.33 -0.50 4.00
C ILE A 251 -15.50 0.69 4.46
N LEU A 252 -14.37 0.42 5.10
CA LEU A 252 -13.35 1.41 5.39
C LEU A 252 -12.44 1.61 4.17
N GLY A 253 -12.47 2.81 3.59
CA GLY A 253 -11.62 3.22 2.49
C GLY A 253 -10.49 4.16 2.93
N GLU A 254 -9.32 4.01 2.34
CA GLU A 254 -8.17 4.93 2.50
C GLU A 254 -8.11 5.88 1.30
N GLU A 255 -7.92 7.18 1.55
CA GLU A 255 -7.76 8.17 0.50
C GLU A 255 -6.34 8.12 -0.13
N ILE A 256 -6.29 7.93 -1.44
CA ILE A 256 -5.08 7.94 -2.24
C ILE A 256 -5.33 8.82 -3.47
N ASN A 257 -4.61 9.95 -3.56
CA ASN A 257 -4.72 10.91 -4.67
C ASN A 257 -6.17 11.38 -4.93
N GLY A 258 -6.95 11.64 -3.88
CA GLY A 258 -8.33 12.11 -3.97
C GLY A 258 -9.38 11.02 -4.27
N ASN A 259 -8.97 9.76 -4.40
CA ASN A 259 -9.86 8.62 -4.58
C ASN A 259 -9.77 7.69 -3.36
N TYR A 260 -10.82 6.92 -3.10
CA TYR A 260 -10.85 5.98 -1.97
C TYR A 260 -10.63 4.55 -2.42
N TYR A 261 -9.81 3.82 -1.67
CA TYR A 261 -9.44 2.44 -1.99
C TYR A 261 -9.65 1.53 -0.77
N TYR A 262 -10.21 0.35 -1.03
CA TYR A 262 -10.18 -0.78 -0.11
C TYR A 262 -8.83 -1.49 -0.21
N ARG A 263 -8.19 -1.71 0.95
CA ARG A 263 -6.87 -2.35 1.08
C ARG A 263 -5.76 -1.75 0.21
N LYS A 264 -5.85 -0.46 -0.15
CA LYS A 264 -4.89 0.22 -1.06
C LYS A 264 -4.83 -0.35 -2.49
N GLU A 265 -5.70 -1.28 -2.85
CA GLU A 265 -5.65 -1.98 -4.13
C GLU A 265 -6.95 -1.83 -4.92
N SER A 266 -8.10 -1.99 -4.26
CA SER A 266 -9.40 -2.01 -4.94
C SER A 266 -10.07 -0.63 -4.84
N PRO A 267 -10.26 0.11 -5.95
CA PRO A 267 -10.94 1.39 -5.90
C PRO A 267 -12.40 1.23 -5.49
N LEU A 268 -12.88 2.12 -4.62
CA LEU A 268 -14.29 2.22 -4.23
C LEU A 268 -15.05 3.07 -5.26
N LEU A 269 -15.16 2.55 -6.48
CA LEU A 269 -15.86 3.19 -7.59
C LEU A 269 -16.94 2.27 -8.14
N VAL A 270 -18.04 2.86 -8.61
CA VAL A 270 -19.06 2.13 -9.37
C VAL A 270 -18.40 1.44 -10.56
N ASP A 271 -18.88 0.24 -10.88
CA ASP A 271 -18.35 -0.65 -11.92
C ASP A 271 -17.06 -1.40 -11.56
N SER A 272 -16.41 -1.07 -10.43
CA SER A 272 -15.19 -1.76 -10.00
C SER A 272 -15.51 -3.12 -9.37
N LYS A 273 -14.59 -4.09 -9.56
CA LYS A 273 -14.68 -5.40 -8.91
C LYS A 273 -14.10 -5.34 -7.52
N LEU A 274 -14.78 -5.97 -6.57
CA LEU A 274 -14.35 -6.10 -5.20
C LEU A 274 -14.24 -7.56 -4.81
N TYR A 275 -13.08 -7.92 -4.26
CA TYR A 275 -12.79 -9.26 -3.75
C TYR A 275 -12.92 -9.22 -2.23
N LEU A 276 -13.86 -10.00 -1.70
CA LEU A 276 -14.14 -10.10 -0.27
C LEU A 276 -13.80 -11.51 0.21
N ILE A 277 -12.96 -11.58 1.22
CA ILE A 277 -12.48 -12.85 1.78
C ILE A 277 -12.85 -12.86 3.25
N PHE A 278 -13.94 -13.54 3.56
CA PHE A 278 -14.40 -13.82 4.92
C PHE A 278 -13.76 -15.13 5.40
N ASP A 279 -13.85 -15.40 6.70
CA ASP A 279 -13.23 -16.57 7.34
C ASP A 279 -13.61 -17.90 6.70
N ASN A 280 -14.84 -18.02 6.20
CA ASN A 280 -15.40 -19.26 5.66
C ASN A 280 -15.75 -19.18 4.16
N ILE A 281 -15.62 -18.02 3.51
CA ILE A 281 -15.98 -17.86 2.10
C ILE A 281 -15.27 -16.69 1.42
N SER A 282 -14.89 -16.88 0.17
CA SER A 282 -14.42 -15.83 -0.73
C SER A 282 -15.51 -15.52 -1.76
N VAL A 283 -15.85 -14.23 -1.92
CA VAL A 283 -16.82 -13.75 -2.92
C VAL A 283 -16.23 -12.62 -3.74
N ILE A 284 -16.67 -12.53 -4.99
CA ILE A 284 -16.29 -11.47 -5.92
C ILE A 284 -17.59 -10.83 -6.39
N GLY A 285 -17.62 -9.51 -6.43
CA GLY A 285 -18.76 -8.80 -6.97
C GLY A 285 -18.37 -7.49 -7.63
N LYS A 286 -19.35 -6.88 -8.28
CA LYS A 286 -19.24 -5.60 -8.94
C LYS A 286 -19.96 -4.54 -8.13
N ILE A 287 -19.30 -3.41 -7.92
CA ILE A 287 -19.87 -2.29 -7.16
C ILE A 287 -20.93 -1.60 -8.02
N SER A 288 -22.18 -1.57 -7.54
CA SER A 288 -23.28 -0.87 -8.21
C SER A 288 -23.59 0.49 -7.59
N PHE A 289 -23.21 0.71 -6.32
CA PHE A 289 -23.44 1.98 -5.63
C PHE A 289 -22.40 2.20 -4.53
N VAL A 290 -22.00 3.45 -4.30
CA VAL A 290 -21.07 3.88 -3.24
C VAL A 290 -21.56 5.21 -2.67
N GLU A 291 -21.72 5.28 -1.35
CA GLU A 291 -21.98 6.53 -0.64
C GLU A 291 -21.10 6.65 0.62
N PRO A 292 -20.60 7.84 0.95
CA PRO A 292 -19.89 8.05 2.20
C PRO A 292 -20.86 7.95 3.39
N VAL A 293 -20.47 7.22 4.44
CA VAL A 293 -21.19 7.24 5.71
C VAL A 293 -20.90 8.59 6.38
N VAL A 294 -21.93 9.39 6.61
CA VAL A 294 -21.82 10.63 7.37
C VAL A 294 -21.89 10.26 8.84
N GLU A 295 -20.75 10.33 9.53
CA GLU A 295 -20.73 10.24 11.00
C GLU A 295 -21.37 11.52 11.55
N ASN A 296 -22.54 11.38 12.17
CA ASN A 296 -23.20 12.45 12.93
C ASN A 296 -22.62 12.55 14.34
#